data_AF-A0A971C3I3-F1
#
_entry.id   AF-A0A971C3I3-F1
#
_cell.length_a   1.000
_cell.length_b   1.000
_cell.length_c   1.000
_cell.angle_alpha   90.00
_cell.angle_beta   90.00
_cell.angle_gamma   90.00
#
_symmetry.space_group_name_H-M   'P 1'
#
loop_
_entity.id
_entity.type
_entity.pdbx_description
1 polymer ?
#
loop_
_entity_poly.entity_id
_entity_poly.type
_entity_poly.pdbx_seq_one_letter_code
_entity_poly.pdbx_strand_id
1 'polypeptide(L)'
;MASLPPDFQFSQASLQDYVDCRRRFLLAHVRRIVWPAVESEPFLAHERQLALGTAFHRLIWQHLSGVEPERLTRAAGREPELARWWEHYLSLRPAALPGRLYPEVTLAA
;
A
#
# COMPACT_ATOMS: atom_id res chain seq x y z
N MET A 1 31.78 9.56 -8.35
CA MET A 1 31.27 10.24 -7.13
C MET A 1 30.65 11.55 -7.58
N ALA A 2 29.40 11.85 -7.22
CA ALA A 2 28.79 13.11 -7.64
C ALA A 2 29.49 14.27 -6.89
N SER A 3 30.10 15.19 -7.62
CA SER A 3 30.63 16.44 -7.07
C SER A 3 29.47 17.38 -6.76
N LEU A 4 29.56 18.13 -5.66
CA LEU A 4 28.57 19.17 -5.34
C LEU A 4 28.66 20.30 -6.36
N PRO A 5 27.53 20.95 -6.72
CA PRO A 5 27.55 22.20 -7.46
C PRO A 5 28.46 23.23 -6.76
N PRO A 6 29.18 24.09 -7.50
CA PRO A 6 30.08 25.08 -6.92
C PRO A 6 29.36 26.11 -6.02
N ASP A 7 28.06 26.28 -6.23
CA ASP A 7 27.15 27.17 -5.50
C ASP A 7 26.30 26.44 -4.44
N PHE A 8 26.64 25.19 -4.12
CA PHE A 8 25.88 24.42 -3.14
C PHE A 8 25.97 25.05 -1.75
N GLN A 9 24.83 25.47 -1.21
CA GLN A 9 24.74 25.99 0.15
C GLN A 9 24.42 24.87 1.13
N PHE A 10 25.29 24.70 2.13
CA PHE A 10 25.00 23.84 3.26
C PHE A 10 23.97 24.49 4.18
N SER A 11 23.07 23.68 4.72
CA SER A 11 22.16 24.05 5.78
C SER A 11 22.31 23.05 6.92
N GLN A 12 21.86 23.43 8.12
CA GLN A 12 21.85 22.50 9.25
C GLN A 12 21.10 21.20 8.90
N ALA A 13 19.98 21.31 8.17
CA ALA A 13 19.20 20.17 7.72
C ALA A 13 19.97 19.29 6.72
N SER A 14 20.70 19.87 5.76
CA SER A 14 21.47 19.07 4.80
C SER A 14 22.66 18.36 5.44
N LEU A 15 23.30 18.98 6.44
CA LEU A 15 24.36 18.33 7.22
C LEU A 15 23.81 17.20 8.10
N GLN A 16 22.68 17.41 8.77
CA GLN A 16 22.05 16.36 9.56
C GLN A 16 21.61 15.19 8.67
N ASP A 17 21.04 15.47 7.51
CA ASP A 17 20.68 14.44 6.52
C ASP A 17 21.89 13.63 6.04
N TYR A 18 23.06 14.27 5.91
CA TYR A 18 24.29 13.55 5.55
C TYR A 18 24.76 12.62 6.66
N VAL A 19 24.73 13.09 7.91
CA VAL A 19 25.11 12.31 9.11
C VAL A 19 24.17 11.13 9.28
N ASP A 20 22.86 11.36 9.18
CA ASP A 20 21.83 10.34 9.32
C ASP A 20 21.86 9.34 8.15
N CYS A 21 21.93 9.83 6.91
CA CYS A 21 21.87 9.01 5.71
C CYS A 21 22.44 9.74 4.48
N ARG A 22 23.69 9.44 4.11
CA ARG A 22 24.35 9.96 2.91
C ARG A 22 23.53 9.80 1.62
N ARG A 23 22.73 8.72 1.51
CA ARG A 23 21.85 8.49 0.36
C ARG A 23 20.68 9.48 0.35
N ARG A 24 20.06 9.78 1.51
CA ARG A 24 19.04 10.83 1.65
C ARG A 24 19.61 12.19 1.28
N PHE A 25 20.80 12.52 1.77
CA PHE A 25 21.50 13.75 1.39
C PHE A 25 21.69 13.88 -0.13
N LEU A 26 22.22 12.84 -0.76
CA LEU A 26 22.43 12.82 -2.21
C LEU A 26 21.11 13.02 -2.98
N LEU A 27 20.03 12.34 -2.57
CA LEU A 27 18.76 12.38 -3.30
C LEU A 27 18.05 13.73 -3.09
N ALA A 28 17.93 14.19 -1.85
CA ALA A 28 17.16 15.38 -1.48
C ALA A 28 17.90 16.69 -1.81
N HIS A 29 19.20 16.79 -1.50
CA HIS A 29 19.92 18.06 -1.60
C HIS A 29 20.77 18.18 -2.87
N VAL A 30 21.44 17.10 -3.27
CA VAL A 30 22.30 17.12 -4.48
C VAL A 30 21.48 16.90 -5.76
N ARG A 31 20.64 15.87 -5.78
CA ARG A 31 19.79 15.53 -6.94
C ARG A 31 18.45 16.26 -6.95
N ARG A 32 18.06 16.88 -5.84
CA ARG A 32 16.79 17.61 -5.67
C ARG A 32 15.58 16.78 -6.12
N ILE A 33 15.58 15.49 -5.78
CA ILE A 33 14.45 14.61 -6.05
C ILE A 33 13.29 15.05 -5.17
N VAL A 34 12.16 15.37 -5.80
CA VAL A 34 10.90 15.66 -5.10
C VAL A 34 10.40 14.35 -4.49
N TRP A 35 10.39 14.28 -3.15
CA TRP A 35 9.86 13.16 -2.38
C TRP A 35 8.90 13.66 -1.28
N PRO A 36 7.74 13.02 -1.09
CA PRO A 36 7.16 12.00 -1.97
C PRO A 36 6.96 12.56 -3.38
N ALA A 37 7.05 11.68 -4.39
CA ALA A 37 6.73 12.11 -5.75
C ALA A 37 5.35 12.77 -5.72
N VAL A 38 5.19 13.89 -6.41
CA VAL A 38 3.86 14.46 -6.62
C VAL A 38 3.03 13.34 -7.26
N GLU A 39 1.88 13.00 -6.66
CA GLU A 39 0.93 12.06 -7.26
C GLU A 39 0.52 12.63 -8.63
N SER A 40 1.17 12.16 -9.68
CA SER A 40 0.80 12.44 -11.07
C SER A 40 -0.03 11.27 -11.59
N GLU A 41 -1.12 11.61 -12.29
CA GLU A 41 -2.24 10.78 -12.73
C GLU A 41 -2.00 9.31 -13.14
N PRO A 42 -3.05 8.46 -13.02
CA PRO A 42 -4.45 8.85 -12.74
C PRO A 42 -4.86 8.63 -11.28
N PHE A 43 -5.09 9.74 -10.57
CA PHE A 43 -5.61 9.75 -9.20
C PHE A 43 -6.91 8.94 -9.07
N LEU A 44 -7.84 9.09 -10.02
CA LEU A 44 -9.09 8.31 -10.03
C LEU A 44 -8.86 6.80 -10.15
N ALA A 45 -7.85 6.37 -10.91
CA ALA A 45 -7.51 4.95 -11.01
C ALA A 45 -6.88 4.46 -9.71
N HIS A 46 -6.06 5.29 -9.06
CA HIS A 46 -5.49 4.98 -7.75
C HIS A 46 -6.57 4.89 -6.66
N GLU A 47 -7.46 5.88 -6.57
CA GLU A 47 -8.60 5.87 -5.65
C GLU A 47 -9.49 4.65 -5.87
N ARG A 48 -9.78 4.32 -7.13
CA ARG A 48 -10.53 3.10 -7.47
C ARG A 48 -9.79 1.86 -6.95
N GLN A 49 -8.48 1.75 -7.17
CA GLN A 49 -7.70 0.61 -6.66
C GLN A 49 -7.70 0.53 -5.13
N LEU A 50 -7.58 1.66 -4.42
CA LEU A 50 -7.67 1.71 -2.97
C LEU A 50 -9.05 1.28 -2.46
N ALA A 51 -10.12 1.74 -3.12
CA ALA A 51 -11.49 1.35 -2.80
C ALA A 51 -11.72 -0.15 -3.03
N LEU A 52 -11.23 -0.70 -4.14
CA LEU A 52 -11.28 -2.13 -4.45
C LEU A 52 -10.51 -2.96 -3.40
N GLY A 53 -9.30 -2.53 -3.04
CA GLY A 53 -8.48 -3.20 -2.03
C GLY A 53 -9.15 -3.22 -0.66
N THR A 54 -9.73 -2.09 -0.26
CA THR A 54 -10.51 -1.98 0.98
C THR A 54 -11.73 -2.91 0.98
N ALA A 55 -12.48 -2.92 -0.13
CA ALA A 55 -13.63 -3.81 -0.27
C ALA A 55 -13.23 -5.30 -0.22
N PHE A 56 -12.12 -5.65 -0.86
CA PHE A 56 -11.59 -7.01 -0.87
C PHE A 56 -11.18 -7.49 0.53
N HIS A 57 -10.42 -6.67 1.28
CA HIS A 57 -10.05 -6.99 2.65
C HIS A 57 -11.27 -7.15 3.55
N ARG A 58 -12.33 -6.36 3.33
CA ARG A 58 -13.60 -6.50 4.04
C ARG A 58 -14.30 -7.83 3.74
N LEU A 59 -14.29 -8.31 2.51
CA LEU A 59 -14.85 -9.62 2.15
C LEU A 59 -14.08 -10.76 2.85
N ILE A 60 -12.75 -10.70 2.85
CA ILE A 60 -11.90 -11.68 3.55
C ILE A 60 -12.20 -11.65 5.05
N TRP A 61 -12.25 -10.46 5.65
CA TRP A 61 -12.58 -10.30 7.06
C TRP A 61 -13.93 -10.93 7.41
N GLN A 62 -14.96 -10.69 6.59
CA GLN A 62 -16.30 -11.26 6.78
C GLN A 62 -16.27 -12.79 6.67
N HIS A 63 -15.55 -13.34 5.69
CA HIS A 63 -15.38 -14.78 5.52
C HIS A 63 -14.72 -15.43 6.73
N LEU A 64 -13.59 -14.87 7.19
CA LEU A 64 -12.87 -15.35 8.37
C LEU A 64 -13.69 -15.20 9.66
N SER A 65 -14.64 -14.26 9.67
CA SER A 65 -15.60 -14.06 10.76
C SER A 65 -16.83 -14.98 10.66
N GLY A 66 -16.89 -15.88 9.68
CA GLY A 66 -17.94 -16.90 9.54
C GLY A 66 -19.13 -16.50 8.68
N VAL A 67 -19.01 -15.46 7.84
CA VAL A 67 -20.06 -15.14 6.86
C VAL A 67 -19.97 -16.11 5.67
N GLU A 68 -21.11 -16.69 5.29
CA GLU A 68 -21.22 -17.67 4.21
C GLU A 68 -20.62 -17.17 2.87
N PRO A 69 -19.72 -17.95 2.24
CA PRO A 69 -19.04 -17.58 1.00
C PRO A 69 -19.98 -17.19 -0.14
N GLU A 70 -21.12 -17.88 -0.31
CA GLU A 70 -22.06 -17.65 -1.41
C GLU A 70 -22.68 -16.25 -1.34
N ARG A 71 -22.91 -15.75 -0.11
CA ARG A 71 -23.42 -14.39 0.11
C ARG A 71 -22.37 -13.36 -0.27
N LEU A 72 -21.11 -13.61 0.08
CA LEU A 72 -19.97 -12.76 -0.24
C LEU A 72 -19.67 -12.75 -1.74
N THR A 73 -19.78 -13.89 -2.42
CA THR A 73 -19.66 -14.01 -3.88
C THR A 73 -20.69 -13.15 -4.61
N ARG A 74 -21.96 -13.18 -4.17
CA ARG A 74 -23.00 -12.30 -4.74
C ARG A 74 -22.71 -10.81 -4.49
N ALA A 75 -22.11 -10.47 -3.36
CA ALA A 75 -21.73 -9.09 -3.06
C ALA A 75 -20.55 -8.62 -3.94
N ALA A 76 -19.55 -9.47 -4.13
CA ALA A 76 -18.38 -9.20 -4.97
C ALA A 76 -18.75 -9.05 -6.46
N GLY A 77 -19.73 -9.82 -6.94
CA GLY A 77 -20.14 -9.87 -8.36
C GLY A 77 -20.66 -8.56 -8.95
N ARG A 78 -20.84 -7.50 -8.16
CA ARG A 78 -21.20 -6.15 -8.65
C ARG A 78 -20.03 -5.41 -9.27
N GLU A 79 -18.80 -5.83 -8.97
CA GLU A 79 -17.57 -5.21 -9.45
C GLU A 79 -16.64 -6.30 -10.03
N PRO A 80 -16.38 -6.31 -11.35
CA PRO A 80 -15.69 -7.43 -12.01
C PRO A 80 -14.29 -7.73 -11.44
N GLU A 81 -13.53 -6.70 -11.11
CA GLU A 81 -12.19 -6.88 -10.57
C GLU A 81 -12.21 -7.48 -9.15
N LEU A 82 -13.16 -7.02 -8.33
CA LEU A 82 -13.37 -7.55 -6.99
C LEU A 82 -13.85 -9.01 -7.03
N ALA A 83 -14.75 -9.35 -7.94
CA ALA A 83 -15.22 -10.72 -8.15
C ALA A 83 -14.06 -11.66 -8.49
N ARG A 84 -13.17 -11.26 -9.41
CA ARG A 84 -11.97 -12.02 -9.78
C ARG A 84 -11.04 -12.23 -8.58
N TRP A 85 -10.76 -11.20 -7.80
CA TRP A 85 -9.89 -11.33 -6.61
C TRP A 85 -10.51 -12.25 -5.56
N TRP A 86 -11.83 -12.15 -5.36
CA TRP A 86 -12.58 -13.01 -4.45
C TRP A 86 -12.51 -14.49 -4.89
N GLU A 87 -12.71 -14.78 -6.18
CA GLU A 87 -12.57 -16.12 -6.73
C GLU A 87 -11.16 -16.69 -6.55
N HIS A 88 -10.12 -15.88 -6.80
CA HIS A 88 -8.73 -16.28 -6.57
C HIS A 88 -8.44 -16.58 -5.09
N TYR A 89 -8.98 -15.77 -4.17
CA TYR A 89 -8.86 -16.05 -2.74
C TYR A 89 -9.50 -17.38 -2.34
N LEU A 90 -10.70 -17.67 -2.84
CA LEU A 90 -11.39 -18.94 -2.57
C LEU A 90 -10.69 -20.14 -3.21
N SER A 91 -10.06 -19.98 -4.38
CA SER A 91 -9.38 -21.07 -5.08
C SER A 91 -8.00 -21.38 -4.48
N LEU A 92 -7.23 -20.35 -4.12
CA LEU A 92 -5.93 -20.50 -3.45
C LEU A 92 -6.08 -21.04 -2.02
N ARG A 93 -7.27 -20.87 -1.42
CA ARG A 93 -7.59 -21.25 -0.04
C ARG A 93 -6.49 -20.88 0.97
N PRO A 94 -6.07 -19.61 1.08
CA PRO A 94 -5.22 -19.19 2.20
C PRO A 94 -5.86 -19.55 3.55
N ALA A 95 -7.20 -19.58 3.59
CA ALA A 95 -8.00 -20.03 4.71
C ALA A 95 -7.73 -21.48 5.18
N ALA A 96 -7.18 -22.34 4.32
CA ALA A 96 -6.93 -23.75 4.59
C ALA A 96 -5.52 -24.03 5.16
N LEU A 97 -4.72 -22.99 5.39
CA LEU A 97 -3.45 -23.13 6.08
C LEU A 97 -3.67 -23.70 7.50
N PRO A 98 -2.78 -24.58 7.99
CA PRO A 98 -2.93 -25.16 9.31
C PRO A 98 -2.89 -24.08 10.39
N GLY A 99 -3.77 -24.20 11.38
CA GLY A 99 -3.95 -23.23 12.46
C GLY A 99 -5.29 -22.52 12.40
N ARG A 100 -5.51 -21.62 13.36
CA ARG A 100 -6.70 -20.76 13.37
C ARG A 100 -6.33 -19.41 12.79
N LEU A 101 -7.04 -19.03 11.74
CA LEU A 101 -6.87 -17.72 11.12
C LEU A 101 -7.77 -16.73 11.83
N TYR A 102 -7.22 -15.55 12.08
CA TYR A 102 -7.93 -14.45 12.68
C TYR A 102 -7.90 -13.27 11.72
N PRO A 103 -9.01 -12.55 11.57
CA PRO A 103 -8.98 -11.29 10.86
C PRO A 103 -8.01 -10.32 11.55
N GLU A 104 -7.41 -9.43 10.76
CA GLU A 104 -6.67 -8.29 11.29
C GLU A 104 -7.59 -7.43 12.18
N VAL A 105 -7.10 -7.03 13.34
CA VAL A 105 -7.81 -6.19 14.30
C VAL A 105 -7.05 -4.88 14.45
N THR A 106 -7.67 -3.77 14.08
CA THR A 106 -7.12 -2.44 14.36
C THR A 106 -7.33 -2.11 15.83
N LEU A 107 -6.25 -1.90 16.58
CA LEU A 107 -6.31 -1.34 17.92
C LEU A 107 -6.49 0.18 17.80
N ALA A 108 -7.60 0.70 18.30
CA ALA A 108 -7.81 2.14 18.47
C ALA A 108 -7.66 2.48 19.97
N ALA A 109 -6.89 3.53 20.26
CA ALA A 109 -6.66 4.06 21.61
C ALA A 109 -7.69 5.14 21.97
#